data_AF-A0AAD4AMC6-F1
#
_entry.id   AF-A0AAD4AMC6-F1
#
_cell.length_a   1.000
_cell.length_b   1.000
_cell.length_c   1.000
_cell.angle_alpha   90.00
_cell.angle_beta   90.00
_cell.angle_gamma   90.00
#
_symmetry.space_group_name_H-M   'P 1'
#
loop_
_entity.id
_entity.type
_entity.pdbx_description
1 polymer ?
#
loop_
_entity_poly.entity_id
_entity_poly.type
_entity_poly.pdbx_seq_one_letter_code
_entity_poly.pdbx_strand_id
1 'polypeptide(L)'
;MAGFWNYRVIFCDTTKDEPALYQIHEVEYNLNGKVSNWSETGAAPFGRSMDELQADAERLKSAFDKPVLKVARKERGYELVEVETGLPASAEPPAGLSQ
;
A
#
# COMPACT_ATOMS: atom_id res chain seq x y z
N MET A 1 8.07 -1.85 -18.10
CA MET A 1 8.91 -1.94 -16.88
C MET A 1 8.24 -2.95 -15.97
N ALA A 2 8.95 -4.00 -15.56
CA ALA A 2 8.39 -4.91 -14.56
C ALA A 2 8.26 -4.14 -13.23
N GLY A 3 7.10 -4.23 -12.59
CA GLY A 3 6.84 -3.71 -11.27
C GLY A 3 6.23 -4.80 -10.42
N PHE A 4 6.18 -4.59 -9.11
CA PHE A 4 5.50 -5.48 -8.18
C PHE A 4 4.60 -4.66 -7.27
N TRP A 5 3.73 -5.32 -6.54
CA TRP A 5 2.80 -4.64 -5.66
C TRP A 5 2.67 -5.39 -4.33
N ASN A 6 2.24 -4.67 -3.29
CA ASN A 6 1.92 -5.23 -1.99
C ASN A 6 0.75 -4.48 -1.36
N TYR A 7 -0.01 -5.17 -0.50
CA TYR A 7 -0.98 -4.51 0.38
C TYR A 7 -0.27 -3.75 1.51
N ARG A 8 -0.65 -2.48 1.70
CA ARG A 8 -0.17 -1.60 2.79
C ARG A 8 -1.34 -0.91 3.47
N VAL A 9 -1.23 -0.70 4.78
CA VAL A 9 -2.15 0.20 5.49
C VAL A 9 -1.73 1.65 5.20
N ILE A 10 -2.67 2.46 4.73
CA ILE A 10 -2.54 3.90 4.56
C ILE A 10 -3.45 4.58 5.58
N PHE A 11 -2.86 5.50 6.34
CA PHE A 11 -3.56 6.44 7.20
C PHE A 11 -3.95 7.67 6.39
N CYS A 12 -5.26 7.86 6.26
CA CYS A 12 -5.86 9.02 5.62
C CYS A 12 -6.21 10.02 6.72
N ASP A 13 -5.45 11.12 6.77
CA ASP A 13 -5.62 12.18 7.75
C ASP A 13 -7.05 12.74 7.74
N THR A 14 -7.53 13.15 8.93
CA THR A 14 -8.85 13.77 9.09
C THR A 14 -8.96 15.03 8.24
N THR A 15 -10.06 15.17 7.52
CA THR A 15 -10.48 16.47 7.00
C THR A 15 -11.39 17.14 8.04
N LYS A 16 -11.76 18.41 7.86
CA LYS A 16 -12.68 19.10 8.78
C LYS A 16 -14.02 18.37 8.97
N ASP A 17 -14.40 17.55 7.99
CA ASP A 17 -15.73 16.96 7.87
C ASP A 17 -15.73 15.43 8.03
N GLU A 18 -14.56 14.79 8.05
CA GLU A 18 -14.44 13.32 8.10
C GLU A 18 -13.38 12.85 9.11
N PRO A 19 -13.68 11.79 9.89
CA PRO A 19 -12.71 11.21 10.81
C PRO A 19 -11.54 10.60 10.04
N ALA A 20 -10.36 10.56 10.66
CA ALA A 20 -9.21 9.87 10.08
C ALA A 20 -9.49 8.38 9.90
N LEU A 21 -9.02 7.80 8.80
CA LEU A 21 -9.29 6.41 8.43
C LEU A 21 -7.98 5.64 8.25
N TYR A 22 -8.02 4.35 8.59
CA TYR A 22 -7.00 3.38 8.23
C TYR A 22 -7.59 2.47 7.15
N GLN A 23 -6.96 2.44 5.98
CA GLN A 23 -7.43 1.68 4.84
C GLN A 23 -6.29 0.82 4.29
N ILE A 24 -6.62 -0.37 3.80
CA ILE A 24 -5.65 -1.21 3.08
C ILE A 24 -5.68 -0.79 1.62
N HIS A 25 -4.52 -0.49 1.03
CA HIS A 25 -4.39 -0.13 -0.38
C HIS A 25 -3.42 -1.06 -1.09
N GLU A 26 -3.60 -1.19 -2.40
CA GLU A 26 -2.61 -1.78 -3.29
C GLU A 26 -1.55 -0.74 -3.57
N VAL A 27 -0.31 -1.00 -3.19
CA VAL A 27 0.82 -0.10 -3.44
C VAL A 27 1.74 -0.77 -4.44
N GLU A 28 1.99 -0.08 -5.55
CA GLU A 28 2.87 -0.52 -6.62
C GLU A 28 4.26 0.05 -6.43
N TYR A 29 5.26 -0.76 -6.74
CA TYR A 29 6.67 -0.46 -6.63
C TYR A 29 7.38 -0.78 -7.94
N ASN A 30 8.39 0.03 -8.28
CA ASN A 30 9.34 -0.32 -9.33
C ASN A 30 10.38 -1.34 -8.81
N LEU A 31 11.21 -1.88 -9.71
CA LEU A 31 12.24 -2.88 -9.33
C LEU A 31 13.31 -2.36 -8.36
N ASN A 32 13.42 -1.05 -8.17
CA ASN A 32 14.31 -0.45 -7.16
C ASN A 32 13.62 -0.34 -5.79
N GLY A 33 12.41 -0.90 -5.65
CA GLY A 33 11.64 -0.88 -4.41
C GLY A 33 10.98 0.47 -4.09
N LYS A 34 10.98 1.42 -5.03
CA LYS A 34 10.34 2.73 -4.83
C LYS A 34 8.88 2.68 -5.26
N VAL A 35 7.99 3.28 -4.46
CA VAL A 35 6.58 3.44 -4.81
C VAL A 35 6.43 4.18 -6.14
N SER A 36 5.69 3.57 -7.06
CA SER A 36 5.30 4.15 -8.35
C SER A 36 3.85 4.60 -8.38
N ASN A 37 2.97 3.91 -7.66
CA ASN A 37 1.53 4.21 -7.62
C ASN A 37 0.86 3.57 -6.39
N TRP A 38 -0.37 3.98 -6.06
CA TRP A 38 -1.22 3.28 -5.10
C TRP A 38 -2.70 3.43 -5.49
N SER A 39 -3.54 2.50 -5.02
CA SER A 39 -4.98 2.55 -5.30
C SER A 39 -5.62 3.81 -4.72
N GLU A 40 -6.56 4.42 -5.45
CA GLU A 40 -7.31 5.60 -5.00
C GLU A 40 -8.23 5.25 -3.81
N THR A 41 -8.80 4.05 -3.81
CA THR A 41 -9.72 3.56 -2.78
C THR A 41 -9.14 2.37 -2.04
N GLY A 42 -9.66 2.13 -0.84
CA GLY A 42 -9.32 0.96 -0.03
C GLY A 42 -9.71 -0.34 -0.76
N ALA A 43 -8.80 -1.32 -0.72
CA ALA A 43 -9.00 -2.64 -1.29
C ALA A 43 -10.04 -3.43 -0.49
N ALA A 44 -10.91 -4.15 -1.19
CA ALA A 44 -11.84 -5.11 -0.63
C ALA A 44 -11.47 -6.51 -1.15
N PRO A 45 -11.52 -7.56 -0.31
CA PRO A 45 -11.18 -8.90 -0.75
C PRO A 45 -12.18 -9.41 -1.78
N PHE A 46 -11.70 -10.14 -2.79
CA PHE A 46 -12.53 -10.62 -3.89
C PHE A 46 -12.13 -12.02 -4.37
N GLY A 47 -13.09 -12.80 -4.86
CA GLY A 47 -12.85 -14.13 -5.42
C GLY A 47 -14.09 -14.69 -6.13
N ARG A 48 -13.88 -15.68 -7.02
CA ARG A 48 -14.96 -16.39 -7.72
C ARG A 48 -15.49 -17.60 -6.94
N SER A 49 -14.80 -17.96 -5.86
CA SER A 49 -15.19 -19.00 -4.90
C SER A 49 -14.90 -18.54 -3.47
N MET A 50 -15.42 -19.28 -2.48
CA MET A 50 -15.14 -19.01 -1.07
C MET A 50 -13.64 -19.16 -0.75
N ASP A 51 -12.98 -20.16 -1.33
CA ASP A 51 -11.55 -20.40 -1.13
C ASP A 51 -10.71 -19.25 -1.71
N GLU A 52 -11.06 -18.74 -2.90
CA GLU A 52 -10.39 -17.58 -3.49
C GLU A 52 -10.59 -16.32 -2.67
N LEU A 53 -11.82 -16.05 -2.21
CA LEU A 53 -12.14 -14.90 -1.37
C LEU A 53 -11.39 -14.95 -0.04
N GLN A 54 -11.32 -16.13 0.59
CA GLN A 54 -10.58 -16.32 1.83
C GLN A 54 -9.07 -16.12 1.62
N ALA A 55 -8.51 -16.70 0.56
CA ALA A 55 -7.09 -16.50 0.23
C ALA A 55 -6.76 -15.03 -0.01
N ASP A 56 -7.66 -14.29 -0.66
CA ASP A 56 -7.47 -12.86 -0.88
C ASP A 56 -7.56 -12.04 0.42
N ALA A 57 -8.55 -12.33 1.28
CA ALA A 57 -8.64 -11.73 2.61
C ALA A 57 -7.39 -11.99 3.48
N GLU A 58 -6.82 -13.19 3.40
CA GLU A 58 -5.55 -13.54 4.06
C GLU A 58 -4.37 -12.73 3.50
N ARG A 59 -4.33 -12.47 2.19
CA ARG A 59 -3.32 -11.57 1.60
C ARG A 59 -3.47 -10.13 2.08
N LEU A 60 -4.69 -9.59 2.13
CA LEU A 60 -4.96 -8.25 2.67
C LEU A 60 -4.47 -8.13 4.12
N LYS A 61 -4.68 -9.17 4.92
CA LYS A 61 -4.22 -9.22 6.32
C LYS A 61 -2.71 -9.01 6.45
N SER A 62 -1.89 -9.41 5.47
CA SER A 62 -0.44 -9.17 5.48
C SER A 62 -0.05 -7.69 5.47
N ALA A 63 -1.00 -6.76 5.23
CA ALA A 63 -0.75 -5.33 5.33
C ALA A 63 -0.44 -4.88 6.76
N PHE A 64 -0.99 -5.57 7.77
CA PHE A 64 -0.81 -5.21 9.18
C PHE A 64 0.59 -5.50 9.70
N ASP A 65 1.34 -6.38 9.02
CA ASP A 65 2.72 -6.73 9.39
C ASP A 65 3.75 -5.73 8.86
N LYS A 66 3.30 -4.68 8.15
CA LYS A 66 4.17 -3.68 7.50
C LYS A 66 3.94 -2.29 8.12
N PRO A 67 4.93 -1.38 8.06
CA PRO A 67 4.75 -0.01 8.55
C PRO A 67 3.55 0.69 7.90
N VAL A 68 2.78 1.40 8.73
CA VAL A 68 1.67 2.24 8.28
C VAL A 68 2.20 3.41 7.49
N LEU A 69 1.56 3.70 6.35
CA LEU A 69 1.94 4.77 5.44
C LEU A 69 0.98 5.95 5.56
N LYS A 70 1.39 7.12 5.08
CA LYS A 70 0.52 8.27 4.84
C LYS A 70 0.96 9.02 3.60
N VAL A 71 0.04 9.78 3.00
CA VAL A 71 0.34 10.65 1.86
C VAL A 71 1.01 11.93 2.37
N ALA A 72 2.24 12.19 1.93
CA ALA A 72 2.95 13.43 2.16
C ALA A 72 2.95 14.30 0.89
N ARG A 73 2.52 15.56 1.03
CA ARG A 73 2.66 16.55 -0.05
C ARG A 73 4.12 16.96 -0.18
N LYS A 74 4.65 16.92 -1.41
CA LYS A 74 5.98 17.42 -1.76
C LYS A 74 5.86 18.68 -2.61
N GLU A 75 6.99 19.32 -2.92
CA GLU A 75 7.03 20.44 -3.89
C GLU A 75 6.44 20.05 -5.24
N ARG A 76 6.63 18.78 -5.64
CA ARG A 76 6.07 18.19 -6.86
C ARG A 76 5.31 16.93 -6.53
N GLY A 77 3.98 17.04 -6.51
CA GLY A 77 3.07 15.91 -6.32
C GLY A 77 3.05 15.38 -4.89
N TYR A 78 2.85 14.07 -4.79
CA TYR A 78 2.60 13.36 -3.54
C TYR A 78 3.50 12.13 -3.46
N GLU A 79 3.86 11.73 -2.24
CA GLU A 79 4.66 10.54 -1.96
C GLU A 79 4.10 9.82 -0.73
N LEU A 80 4.15 8.48 -0.72
CA LEU A 80 3.86 7.70 0.48
C LEU A 80 5.10 7.66 1.38
N VAL A 81 4.90 8.01 2.65
CA VAL A 81 5.93 7.94 3.70
C VAL A 81 5.42 7.12 4.87
N GLU A 82 6.32 6.52 5.63
CA GLU A 82 5.97 5.85 6.88
C GLU A 82 5.50 6.87 7.93
N VAL A 83 4.43 6.52 8.65
CA VAL A 83 3.85 7.41 9.68
C VAL A 83 4.84 7.67 10.81
N GLU A 84 5.57 6.64 11.24
CA GLU A 84 6.46 6.71 12.40
C GLU A 84 7.80 7.38 12.09
N THR A 85 8.42 7.04 10.96
CA THR A 85 9.78 7.48 10.62
C THR A 85 9.80 8.69 9.68
N GLY A 86 8.73 8.92 8.92
CA GLY A 86 8.69 9.91 7.84
C GLY A 86 9.53 9.56 6.62
N LEU A 87 10.16 8.37 6.59
CA LEU A 87 10.94 7.92 5.45
C LEU A 87 10.04 7.53 4.27
N PRO A 88 10.52 7.70 3.02
CA PRO A 88 9.79 7.24 1.84
C PRO A 88 9.48 5.75 1.93
N ALA A 89 8.24 5.39 1.60
CA ALA A 89 7.83 3.99 1.57
C ALA A 89 8.65 3.22 0.53
N SER A 90 9.12 2.04 0.93
CA SER A 90 9.82 1.11 0.05
C SER A 90 9.39 -0.33 0.32
N ALA A 91 9.77 -1.21 -0.60
CA ALA A 91 9.61 -2.65 -0.46
C ALA A 91 10.73 -3.39 -1.22
N GLU A 92 11.10 -4.57 -0.74
CA GLU A 92 12.03 -5.42 -1.48
C GLU A 92 11.32 -6.13 -2.64
N PRO A 93 11.91 -6.16 -3.84
CA PRO A 93 11.37 -6.94 -4.95
C PRO A 93 11.28 -8.43 -4.59
N PRO A 94 10.20 -9.14 -4.98
CA PRO A 94 10.11 -10.58 -4.77
C PRO A 94 11.26 -11.34 -5.44
N ALA A 95 11.64 -12.48 -4.86
CA ALA A 95 12.68 -13.33 -5.43
C ALA A 95 12.33 -13.73 -6.88
N GLY A 96 13.26 -13.49 -7.81
CA GLY A 96 13.07 -13.75 -9.24
C GLY A 96 12.62 -12.54 -10.08
N LEU A 97 12.36 -11.39 -9.46
CA LEU A 97 12.12 -10.11 -10.15
C LEU A 97 13.32 -9.15 -10.09
N SER A 98 14.31 -9.43 -9.24
CA SER A 98 15.60 -8.75 -9.23
C SER A 98 16.41 -9.15 -10.47
N GLN A 99 16.92 -8.16 -11.24
CA GLN A 99 17.82 -8.42 -12.36
C GLN A 99 19.13 -9.07 -11.92
#